data_AF-A0A1J6HTT2-F1
#
_entry.id   AF-A0A1J6HTT2-F1
#
_cell.length_a   1.000
_cell.length_b   1.000
_cell.length_c   1.000
_cell.angle_alpha   90.00
_cell.angle_beta   90.00
_cell.angle_gamma   90.00
#
_symmetry.space_group_name_H-M   'P 1'
#
loop_
_entity.id
_entity.type
_entity.pdbx_description
1 polymer ?
#
loop_
_entity_poly.entity_id
_entity_poly.type
_entity_poly.pdbx_seq_one_letter_code
_entity_poly.pdbx_strand_id
1 'polypeptide(L)'
;MLPVYEIDCTGIENPDDLWRRYLSAVPAQDPESFGYTLDSFWDAVQWQGPGWPGECELVFRNTEALAQLKTRGGQPFLDAFRRLVADTDLVTIRLA
;
A
#
# COMPACT_ATOMS: atom_id res chain seq x y z
N MET A 1 5.74 21.36 -1.72
CA MET A 1 4.96 20.52 -0.78
C MET A 1 4.56 19.29 -1.56
N LEU A 2 4.91 18.09 -1.09
CA LEU A 2 4.53 16.86 -1.78
C LEU A 2 3.01 16.64 -1.65
N PRO A 3 2.34 16.05 -2.65
CA PRO A 3 0.96 15.59 -2.53
C PRO A 3 0.84 14.58 -1.38
N VAL A 4 -0.31 14.61 -0.68
CA VAL A 4 -0.66 13.62 0.34
C VAL A 4 -1.88 12.86 -0.16
N TYR A 5 -1.78 11.54 -0.19
CA TYR A 5 -2.88 10.65 -0.56
C TYR A 5 -3.30 9.84 0.66
N GLU A 6 -4.59 9.89 1.00
CA GLU A 6 -5.16 9.13 2.10
C GLU A 6 -5.87 7.88 1.58
N ILE A 7 -5.57 6.74 2.19
CA ILE A 7 -6.14 5.44 1.87
C ILE A 7 -6.88 4.94 3.11
N ASP A 8 -8.20 4.95 3.08
CA ASP A 8 -9.03 4.44 4.17
C ASP A 8 -9.11 2.90 4.12
N CYS A 9 -8.62 2.24 5.17
CA CYS A 9 -8.64 0.79 5.32
C CYS A 9 -9.97 0.24 5.87
N THR A 10 -10.96 1.10 6.17
CA THR A 10 -12.27 0.65 6.64
C THR A 10 -12.95 -0.23 5.60
N GLY A 11 -13.49 -1.37 6.05
CA GLY A 11 -14.24 -2.30 5.18
C GLY A 11 -13.38 -3.08 4.18
N ILE A 12 -12.05 -3.12 4.36
CA ILE A 12 -11.18 -4.01 3.58
C ILE A 12 -11.33 -5.45 4.10
N GLU A 13 -11.80 -6.36 3.24
CA GLU A 13 -12.03 -7.77 3.60
C GLU A 13 -10.92 -8.69 3.11
N ASN A 14 -10.13 -8.27 2.13
CA ASN A 14 -8.98 -9.00 1.59
C ASN A 14 -7.89 -8.04 1.07
N PRO A 15 -6.63 -8.51 0.90
CA PRO A 15 -5.54 -7.67 0.42
C PRO A 15 -5.78 -7.02 -0.96
N ASP A 16 -6.49 -7.69 -1.86
CA ASP A 16 -6.73 -7.13 -3.21
C ASP A 16 -7.60 -5.87 -3.14
N ASP A 17 -8.56 -5.81 -2.20
CA ASP A 17 -9.38 -4.62 -1.97
C ASP A 17 -8.55 -3.42 -1.51
N LEU A 18 -7.52 -3.66 -0.67
CA LEU A 18 -6.61 -2.60 -0.24
C LEU A 18 -5.87 -2.01 -1.43
N TRP A 19 -5.36 -2.88 -2.30
CA TRP A 19 -4.61 -2.47 -3.48
C TRP A 19 -5.47 -1.76 -4.51
N ARG A 20 -6.71 -2.21 -4.73
CA ARG A 20 -7.67 -1.45 -5.56
C ARG A 20 -7.92 -0.06 -4.99
N ARG A 21 -8.06 0.06 -3.66
CA ARG A 21 -8.26 1.35 -2.99
C ARG A 21 -7.04 2.26 -3.16
N TYR A 22 -5.84 1.71 -2.95
CA TYR A 22 -4.58 2.42 -3.23
C TYR A 22 -4.51 2.93 -4.67
N LEU A 23 -4.70 2.06 -5.67
CA LEU A 23 -4.64 2.44 -7.09
C LEU A 23 -5.70 3.47 -7.47
N SER A 24 -6.85 3.49 -6.78
CA SER A 24 -7.89 4.51 -6.99
C SER A 24 -7.60 5.86 -6.34
N ALA A 25 -6.73 5.90 -5.33
CA ALA A 25 -6.44 7.09 -4.53
C ALA A 25 -5.26 7.91 -5.07
N VAL A 26 -4.37 7.28 -5.84
CA VAL A 26 -3.11 7.87 -6.31
C VAL A 26 -3.08 7.92 -7.85
N PRO A 27 -2.28 8.82 -8.45
CA PRO A 27 -2.04 8.81 -9.89
C PRO A 27 -1.07 7.69 -10.27
N ALA A 28 -1.48 6.43 -10.03
CA ALA A 28 -0.66 5.25 -10.25
C ALA A 28 -0.22 5.12 -11.71
N GLN A 29 1.08 4.92 -11.93
CA GLN A 29 1.63 4.58 -13.24
C GLN A 29 1.50 3.09 -13.51
N ASP A 30 1.12 2.70 -14.74
CA ASP A 30 0.92 1.29 -15.14
C ASP A 30 0.09 0.45 -14.13
N PRO A 31 -1.12 0.92 -13.73
CA PRO A 31 -1.95 0.21 -12.77
C PRO A 31 -2.46 -1.14 -13.29
N GLU A 32 -2.53 -1.34 -14.61
CA GLU A 32 -2.93 -2.59 -15.25
C GLU A 32 -1.93 -3.73 -15.03
N SER A 33 -0.64 -3.41 -14.84
CA SER A 33 0.41 -4.39 -14.57
C SER A 33 0.70 -4.57 -13.08
N PHE A 34 -0.04 -3.88 -12.19
CA PHE A 34 0.12 -4.02 -10.75
C PHE A 34 -0.21 -5.45 -10.28
N GLY A 35 0.66 -6.06 -9.47
CA GLY A 35 0.55 -7.49 -9.11
C GLY A 35 -0.32 -7.83 -7.90
N TYR A 36 -0.92 -6.83 -7.23
CA TYR A 36 -1.84 -7.01 -6.09
C TYR A 36 -1.21 -7.81 -4.92
N THR A 37 0.05 -7.53 -4.59
CA THR A 37 0.75 -8.09 -3.43
C THR A 37 1.49 -7.01 -2.64
N LEU A 38 1.92 -7.33 -1.42
CA LEU A 38 2.87 -6.49 -0.69
C LEU A 38 4.15 -6.26 -1.50
N ASP A 39 4.68 -7.30 -2.14
CA ASP A 39 5.88 -7.18 -2.98
C ASP A 39 5.66 -6.22 -4.16
N SER A 40 4.49 -6.30 -4.81
CA SER A 40 4.14 -5.38 -5.91
C SER A 40 4.01 -3.94 -5.41
N PHE A 41 3.43 -3.76 -4.22
CA PHE A 41 3.35 -2.45 -3.60
C PHE A 41 4.74 -1.92 -3.24
N TRP A 42 5.62 -2.76 -2.70
CA TRP A 42 7.01 -2.39 -2.41
C TRP A 42 7.78 -2.00 -3.67
N ASP A 43 7.66 -2.80 -4.74
CA ASP A 43 8.26 -2.50 -6.05
C ASP A 43 7.78 -1.14 -6.57
N ALA A 44 6.49 -0.85 -6.43
CA ALA A 44 5.94 0.46 -6.75
C ALA A 44 6.66 1.55 -5.95
N VAL A 45 6.57 1.53 -4.62
CA VAL A 45 6.97 2.67 -3.77
C VAL A 45 8.47 2.81 -3.53
N GLN A 46 9.26 1.75 -3.76
CA GLN A 46 10.71 1.74 -3.55
C GLN A 46 11.48 1.81 -4.87
N TRP A 47 10.98 1.13 -5.92
CA TRP A 47 11.69 0.95 -7.19
C TRP A 47 10.99 1.60 -8.37
N GLN A 48 9.90 2.35 -8.13
CA GLN A 48 9.10 3.03 -9.16
C GLN A 48 8.51 2.02 -10.18
N GLY A 49 8.17 0.81 -9.72
CA GLY A 49 7.51 -0.21 -10.52
C GLY A 49 6.03 0.10 -10.81
N PRO A 50 5.30 -0.85 -11.42
CA PRO A 50 3.86 -0.71 -11.66
C PRO A 50 3.14 -0.31 -10.37
N GLY A 51 2.24 0.66 -10.46
CA GLY A 51 1.57 1.27 -9.33
C GLY A 51 2.31 2.47 -8.71
N TRP A 52 3.45 2.91 -9.24
CA TRP A 52 4.20 4.08 -8.71
C TRP A 52 3.30 5.33 -8.61
N PRO A 53 3.16 5.96 -7.42
CA PRO A 53 2.27 7.10 -7.24
C PRO A 53 2.93 8.45 -7.56
N GLY A 54 4.20 8.45 -7.99
CA GLY A 54 5.04 9.65 -8.02
C GLY A 54 5.60 10.00 -6.64
N GLU A 55 6.35 11.11 -6.56
CA GLU A 55 6.82 11.63 -5.28
C GLU A 55 5.64 12.15 -4.44
N CYS A 56 5.34 11.48 -3.33
CA CYS A 56 4.20 11.82 -2.46
C CYS A 56 4.40 11.36 -1.01
N GLU A 57 3.43 11.69 -0.16
CA GLU A 57 3.19 11.02 1.12
C GLU A 57 1.94 10.14 1.01
N LEU A 58 2.04 8.89 1.45
CA LEU A 58 0.91 7.97 1.56
C LEU A 58 0.51 7.83 3.03
N VAL A 59 -0.78 8.03 3.31
CA VAL A 59 -1.33 7.88 4.66
C VAL A 59 -2.42 6.82 4.62
N PHE A 60 -2.13 5.64 5.15
CA PHE A 60 -3.12 4.60 5.37
C PHE A 60 -3.82 4.88 6.69
N ARG A 61 -5.14 5.08 6.65
CA ARG A 61 -6.00 5.39 7.81
C ARG A 61 -6.75 4.15 8.25
N ASN A 62 -7.04 4.05 9.56
CA ASN A 62 -7.82 2.97 10.15
C ASN A 62 -7.17 1.59 9.92
N THR A 63 -5.84 1.54 10.00
CA THR A 63 -5.04 0.34 9.61
C THR A 63 -5.31 -0.88 10.48
N GLU A 64 -5.93 -0.72 11.65
CA GLU A 64 -6.42 -1.81 12.50
C GLU A 64 -7.41 -2.72 11.78
N ALA A 65 -8.16 -2.20 10.80
CA ALA A 65 -9.06 -2.99 9.96
C ALA A 65 -8.32 -4.12 9.21
N LEU A 66 -7.01 -3.95 8.96
CA LEU A 66 -6.18 -4.94 8.27
C LEU A 66 -5.68 -6.06 9.19
N ALA A 67 -5.90 -5.98 10.51
CA ALA A 67 -5.32 -6.91 11.48
C ALA A 67 -5.81 -8.36 11.31
N GLN A 68 -7.01 -8.55 10.76
CA GLN A 68 -7.58 -9.88 10.50
C GLN A 68 -7.07 -10.50 9.18
N LEU A 69 -6.44 -9.70 8.32
CA LEU A 69 -5.99 -10.15 7.01
C LEU A 69 -4.71 -10.97 7.12
N LYS A 70 -4.50 -11.83 6.13
CA LYS A 70 -3.27 -12.60 5.96
C LYS A 70 -2.65 -12.33 4.60
N THR A 71 -1.32 -12.40 4.54
CA THR A 71 -0.60 -12.44 3.27
C THR A 71 -0.92 -13.75 2.54
N ARG A 72 -0.58 -13.84 1.24
CA ARG A 72 -0.71 -15.10 0.47
C ARG A 72 0.09 -16.25 1.11
N GLY A 73 1.17 -15.95 1.83
CA GLY A 73 1.96 -16.92 2.60
C GLY A 73 1.39 -17.24 4.00
N GLY A 74 0.23 -16.70 4.36
CA GLY A 74 -0.46 -16.98 5.63
C GLY A 74 0.02 -16.18 6.84
N GLN A 75 0.97 -15.26 6.67
CA GLN A 75 1.46 -14.39 7.75
C GLN A 75 0.45 -13.27 8.07
N PRO A 76 0.44 -12.72 9.29
CA PRO A 76 -0.38 -11.54 9.62
C PRO A 76 -0.05 -10.39 8.68
N PHE A 77 -1.05 -9.89 7.95
CA PHE A 77 -0.84 -8.89 6.91
C PHE A 77 -0.34 -7.56 7.48
N LEU A 78 -0.96 -7.08 8.57
CA LEU A 78 -0.62 -5.79 9.17
C LEU A 78 0.82 -5.75 9.68
N ASP A 79 1.35 -6.86 10.22
CA ASP A 79 2.74 -6.91 10.66
C ASP A 79 3.72 -6.95 9.48
N ALA A 80 3.38 -7.67 8.41
CA ALA A 80 4.16 -7.64 7.18
C ALA A 80 4.15 -6.24 6.54
N PHE A 81 3.02 -5.56 6.57
CA PHE A 81 2.88 -4.21 6.02
C PHE A 81 3.69 -3.18 6.83
N ARG A 82 3.67 -3.26 8.16
CA ARG A 82 4.52 -2.43 9.03
C ARG A 82 6.01 -2.58 8.72
N ARG A 83 6.46 -3.82 8.46
CA ARG A 83 7.87 -4.08 8.09
C ARG A 83 8.19 -3.45 6.74
N LEU A 84 7.34 -3.65 5.73
CA LEU A 84 7.51 -3.03 4.42
C LEU A 84 7.61 -1.51 4.52
N VAL A 85 6.74 -0.86 5.30
CA VAL A 85 6.79 0.59 5.53
C VAL A 85 8.11 1.01 6.18
N ALA A 86 8.64 0.25 7.13
CA ALA A 86 9.93 0.53 7.75
C ALA A 86 11.12 0.32 6.79
N ASP A 87 10.97 -0.56 5.81
CA ASP A 87 11.98 -0.88 4.79
C ASP A 87 11.82 -0.03 3.50
N THR A 88 10.92 0.95 3.50
CA THR A 88 10.68 1.86 2.36
C THR A 88 11.26 3.23 2.64
N ASP A 89 12.17 3.68 1.78
CA ASP A 89 12.90 4.95 1.95
C ASP A 89 12.52 6.00 0.90
N LEU A 90 12.06 5.58 -0.28
CA LEU A 90 11.82 6.49 -1.40
C LEU A 90 10.51 7.30 -1.25
N VAL A 91 9.47 6.70 -0.70
CA VAL A 91 8.16 7.35 -0.44
C VAL A 91 7.90 7.36 1.05
N THR A 92 7.41 8.48 1.57
CA THR A 92 6.97 8.54 2.97
C THR A 92 5.64 7.82 3.10
N ILE A 93 5.60 6.76 3.90
CA ILE A 93 4.37 6.01 4.18
C ILE A 93 4.07 6.07 5.68
N ARG A 94 2.82 6.40 6.03
CA ARG A 94 2.34 6.41 7.41
C ARG A 94 1.16 5.47 7.57
N LEU A 95 1.17 4.74 8.67
CA LEU A 95 0.08 3.89 9.12
C LEU A 95 -0.57 4.58 10.34
N ALA A 96 -1.84 4.94 10.21
CA ALA A 96 -2.59 5.75 11.17
C ALA A 96 -4.02 5.22 11.38
#